data_AF-T1GVA5-F1
#
_entry.id   AF-T1GVA5-F1
#
_cell.length_a   1.000
_cell.length_b   1.000
_cell.length_c   1.000
_cell.angle_alpha   90.00
_cell.angle_beta   90.00
_cell.angle_gamma   90.00
#
_symmetry.space_group_name_H-M   'P 1'
#
loop_
_entity.id
_entity.type
_entity.pdbx_description
1 polymer ?
#
loop_
_entity_poly.entity_id
_entity_poly.type
_entity_poly.pdbx_seq_one_letter_code
_entity_poly.pdbx_strand_id
1 'polypeptide(L)'
;MISNLTKNQTHGHKLKLFTICGIISLVLYFFLKAIGLNLSQQLLISFGISFSILQLWKQQSFLKTIKLNNLFILLGSATLFQTLSFSSSSFIEEEHQTWYYFGSTLLLGAFLCSRKISTVHKVEWIFIISLNIFCRRLNQTGDKWINIPDIGDWLNLEENKIYEALICGFGILLLTIICFQKDQQIQTVLQILCSLAVLNYRFPFLEFISPKISVYSAFLCIALMTFQRKSLLSPMSFFCILLHKPHNIILVPLEIITLRKIYKFCDLKFEGRNSLISKTVFTFWMSKMYFFYQGNSNNFATIDVNAGFVGVEQFNLILAGLFTIINTFSSQIISILVIFEELSKQHKDQFLKSSFKIQSILVSAPLTLYLILMIIFKNHIFIWTN
;
A
#
# COMPACT_ATOMS: atom_id res chain seq x y z
N MET A 1 -26.90 -19.70 29.52
CA MET A 1 -27.94 -18.66 29.27
C MET A 1 -27.40 -17.23 29.14
N ILE A 2 -26.43 -16.78 29.96
CA ILE A 2 -25.85 -15.42 29.89
C ILE A 2 -25.06 -15.16 28.59
N SER A 3 -24.43 -16.18 28.00
CA SER A 3 -23.75 -16.08 26.70
C SER A 3 -24.69 -15.89 25.50
N ASN A 4 -25.94 -16.35 25.59
CA ASN A 4 -26.94 -16.18 24.54
C ASN A 4 -27.64 -14.82 24.62
N LEU A 5 -27.82 -14.28 25.83
CA LEU A 5 -28.36 -12.93 26.04
C LEU A 5 -27.40 -11.83 25.56
N THR A 6 -26.09 -11.99 25.82
CA THR A 6 -25.05 -11.07 25.32
C THR A 6 -24.87 -11.16 23.80
N LYS A 7 -24.98 -12.36 23.21
CA LYS A 7 -25.04 -12.53 21.73
C LYS A 7 -26.28 -11.86 21.12
N ASN A 8 -27.46 -12.01 21.70
CA ASN A 8 -28.69 -11.39 21.16
C ASN A 8 -28.68 -9.86 21.30
N GLN A 9 -28.17 -9.31 22.40
CA GLN A 9 -28.00 -7.86 22.55
C GLN A 9 -26.98 -7.27 21.56
N THR A 10 -25.85 -7.95 21.35
CA THR A 10 -24.85 -7.51 20.36
C THR A 10 -25.36 -7.65 18.92
N HIS A 11 -26.21 -8.65 18.62
CA HIS A 11 -26.83 -8.81 17.31
C HIS A 11 -27.87 -7.72 17.02
N GLY A 12 -28.71 -7.37 18.01
CA GLY A 12 -29.69 -6.29 17.89
C GLY A 12 -29.03 -4.91 17.71
N HIS A 13 -27.90 -4.68 18.38
CA HIS A 13 -27.14 -3.43 18.24
C HIS A 13 -26.46 -3.29 16.87
N LYS A 14 -25.99 -4.41 16.28
CA LYS A 14 -25.42 -4.45 14.93
C LYS A 14 -26.48 -4.22 13.86
N LEU A 15 -27.65 -4.82 14.01
CA LEU A 15 -28.77 -4.65 13.07
C LEU A 15 -29.25 -3.19 13.06
N LYS A 16 -29.41 -2.57 14.23
CA LYS A 16 -29.73 -1.14 14.37
C LYS A 16 -28.69 -0.24 13.71
N LEU A 17 -27.41 -0.58 13.77
CA LEU A 17 -26.38 0.24 13.14
C LEU A 17 -26.44 0.18 11.61
N PHE A 18 -26.69 -1.02 11.06
CA PHE A 18 -26.82 -1.20 9.63
C PHE A 18 -28.05 -0.47 9.08
N THR A 19 -29.17 -0.51 9.80
CA THR A 19 -30.36 0.26 9.41
C THR A 19 -30.14 1.76 9.48
N ILE A 20 -29.46 2.27 10.52
CA ILE A 20 -29.08 3.70 10.61
C ILE A 20 -28.21 4.12 9.42
N CYS A 21 -27.23 3.31 9.03
CA CYS A 21 -26.38 3.66 7.88
C CYS A 21 -27.11 3.57 6.55
N GLY A 22 -28.04 2.62 6.39
CA GLY A 22 -28.95 2.59 5.25
C GLY A 22 -29.80 3.86 5.15
N ILE A 23 -30.35 4.33 6.27
CA ILE A 23 -31.12 5.58 6.34
C ILE A 23 -30.23 6.79 5.99
N ILE A 24 -29.03 6.89 6.56
CA ILE A 24 -28.07 7.97 6.25
C ILE A 24 -27.72 7.96 4.76
N SER A 25 -27.44 6.79 4.19
CA SER A 25 -27.14 6.65 2.75
C SER A 25 -28.31 7.10 1.89
N LEU A 26 -29.55 6.74 2.26
CA LEU A 26 -30.74 7.13 1.52
C LEU A 26 -31.00 8.65 1.58
N VAL A 27 -30.84 9.25 2.77
CA VAL A 27 -30.98 10.70 2.96
C VAL A 27 -29.91 11.45 2.16
N LEU A 28 -28.65 11.01 2.25
CA LEU A 28 -27.55 11.57 1.45
C LEU A 28 -27.83 11.43 -0.05
N TYR A 29 -28.34 10.29 -0.51
CA TYR A 29 -28.67 10.08 -1.91
C TYR A 29 -29.67 11.13 -2.44
N PHE A 30 -30.78 11.37 -1.72
CA PHE A 30 -31.76 12.38 -2.12
C PHE A 30 -31.20 13.82 -2.05
N PHE A 31 -30.38 14.11 -1.04
CA PHE A 31 -29.69 15.40 -0.93
C PHE A 31 -28.72 15.65 -2.10
N LEU A 32 -27.91 14.65 -2.46
CA LEU A 32 -26.97 14.72 -3.59
C LEU A 32 -27.71 14.86 -4.93
N LYS A 33 -28.90 14.26 -5.05
CA LYS A 33 -29.80 14.48 -6.19
C LYS A 33 -30.29 15.92 -6.27
N ALA A 34 -30.64 16.54 -5.14
CA ALA A 34 -31.05 17.95 -5.10
C ALA A 34 -29.92 18.91 -5.51
N ILE A 35 -28.66 18.55 -5.24
CA ILE A 35 -27.47 19.31 -5.69
C ILE A 35 -27.15 19.04 -7.19
N GLY A 36 -27.87 18.14 -7.85
CA GLY A 36 -27.76 17.86 -9.28
C GLY A 36 -26.56 16.99 -9.66
N LEU A 37 -26.09 16.08 -8.78
CA LEU A 37 -25.07 15.07 -9.15
C LEU A 37 -25.68 13.98 -10.03
N ASN A 38 -24.86 13.28 -10.82
CA ASN A 38 -25.32 12.14 -11.63
C ASN A 38 -25.56 10.90 -10.76
N LEU A 39 -26.38 9.95 -11.23
CA LEU A 39 -26.77 8.76 -10.47
C LEU A 39 -25.57 7.96 -9.93
N SER A 40 -24.53 7.76 -10.75
CA SER A 40 -23.31 7.04 -10.34
C SER A 40 -22.58 7.76 -9.20
N GLN A 41 -22.44 9.08 -9.29
CA GLN A 41 -21.82 9.91 -8.26
C GLN A 41 -22.63 9.89 -6.96
N GLN A 42 -23.96 9.98 -7.06
CA GLN A 42 -24.86 9.90 -5.91
C GLN A 42 -24.69 8.58 -5.14
N LEU A 43 -24.70 7.45 -5.85
CA LEU A 43 -24.55 6.13 -5.25
C LEU A 43 -23.17 5.95 -4.59
N LEU A 44 -22.10 6.32 -5.29
CA LEU A 44 -20.73 6.19 -4.79
C LEU A 44 -20.49 7.04 -3.54
N ILE A 45 -20.88 8.32 -3.57
CA ILE A 45 -20.63 9.26 -2.47
C ILE A 45 -21.50 8.91 -1.25
N SER A 46 -22.80 8.65 -1.44
CA SER A 46 -23.70 8.32 -0.34
C SER A 46 -23.33 7.00 0.36
N PHE A 47 -23.00 5.96 -0.43
CA PHE A 47 -22.54 4.68 0.10
C PHE A 47 -21.16 4.82 0.77
N GLY A 48 -20.23 5.55 0.14
CA GLY A 48 -18.89 5.77 0.67
C GLY A 48 -18.88 6.50 2.02
N ILE A 49 -19.64 7.60 2.15
CA ILE A 49 -19.76 8.37 3.39
C ILE A 49 -20.44 7.52 4.48
N SER A 50 -21.57 6.87 4.17
CA SER A 50 -22.28 6.07 5.17
C SER A 50 -21.45 4.87 5.66
N PHE A 51 -20.76 4.18 4.75
CA PHE A 51 -19.88 3.06 5.11
C PHE A 51 -18.67 3.51 5.93
N SER A 52 -18.01 4.60 5.56
CA SER A 52 -16.84 5.11 6.29
C SER A 52 -17.21 5.62 7.69
N ILE A 53 -18.33 6.32 7.85
CA ILE A 53 -18.88 6.70 9.16
C ILE A 53 -19.19 5.46 10.01
N LEU A 54 -19.82 4.42 9.43
CA LEU A 54 -20.09 3.17 10.13
C LEU A 54 -18.81 2.50 10.65
N GLN A 55 -17.74 2.51 9.84
CA GLN A 55 -16.45 1.97 10.26
C GLN A 55 -15.86 2.78 11.42
N LEU A 56 -15.85 4.10 11.35
CA LEU A 56 -15.37 4.96 12.45
C LEU A 56 -16.20 4.76 13.74
N TRP A 57 -17.52 4.68 13.61
CA TRP A 57 -18.40 4.48 14.76
C TRP A 57 -18.17 3.13 15.45
N LYS A 58 -17.93 2.05 14.67
CA LYS A 58 -17.55 0.74 15.22
C LYS A 58 -16.25 0.78 16.04
N GLN A 59 -15.39 1.76 15.77
CA GLN A 59 -14.05 1.88 16.36
C GLN A 59 -14.00 2.80 17.58
N GLN A 60 -15.08 3.52 17.90
CA GLN A 60 -15.09 4.57 18.94
C GLN A 60 -14.59 4.09 20.31
N SER A 61 -14.95 2.87 20.72
CA SER A 61 -14.55 2.31 22.01
C SER A 61 -13.07 1.96 22.02
N PHE A 62 -12.52 1.54 20.87
CA PHE A 62 -11.11 1.25 20.72
C PHE A 62 -10.26 2.52 20.79
N LEU A 63 -10.69 3.61 20.14
CA LEU A 63 -10.00 4.92 20.19
C LEU A 63 -9.79 5.40 21.63
N LYS A 64 -10.80 5.27 22.49
CA LYS A 64 -10.72 5.65 23.92
C LYS A 64 -9.67 4.86 24.71
N THR A 65 -9.26 3.69 24.23
CA THR A 65 -8.25 2.84 24.90
C THR A 65 -6.81 3.13 24.47
N ILE A 66 -6.60 3.99 23.47
CA ILE A 66 -5.28 4.32 22.98
C ILE A 66 -4.65 5.37 23.91
N LYS A 67 -3.50 5.03 24.50
CA LYS A 67 -2.70 6.02 25.23
C LYS A 67 -1.94 6.88 24.22
N LEU A 68 -2.14 8.19 24.29
CA LEU A 68 -1.42 9.16 23.48
C LEU A 68 0.03 9.24 23.96
N ASN A 69 0.98 8.74 23.17
CA ASN A 69 2.40 9.03 23.33
C ASN A 69 2.84 10.07 22.29
N ASN A 70 3.99 10.71 22.50
CA ASN A 70 4.45 11.79 21.60
C ASN A 70 4.55 11.35 20.13
N LEU A 71 4.94 10.09 19.88
CA LEU A 71 4.99 9.55 18.51
C LEU A 71 3.59 9.41 17.90
N PHE A 72 2.62 8.92 18.67
CA PHE A 72 1.24 8.76 18.20
C PHE A 72 0.58 10.11 17.98
N ILE A 73 0.86 11.11 18.82
CA ILE A 73 0.42 12.48 18.61
C ILE A 73 1.05 13.03 17.31
N LEU A 74 2.35 12.85 17.12
CA LEU A 74 3.05 13.28 15.90
C LEU A 74 2.43 12.65 14.65
N LEU A 75 2.33 11.31 14.63
CA LEU A 75 1.77 10.57 13.50
C LEU A 75 0.29 10.90 13.27
N GLY A 76 -0.49 11.00 14.35
CA GLY A 76 -1.90 11.40 14.30
C GLY A 76 -2.07 12.81 13.76
N SER A 77 -1.29 13.78 14.24
CA SER A 77 -1.29 15.15 13.73
C SER A 77 -0.87 15.23 12.27
N ALA A 78 0.11 14.42 11.85
CA ALA A 78 0.56 14.38 10.47
C ALA A 78 -0.54 13.78 9.57
N THR A 79 -1.27 12.75 10.03
CA THR A 79 -2.41 12.21 9.27
C THR A 79 -3.59 13.18 9.20
N LEU A 80 -3.84 13.94 10.26
CA LEU A 80 -4.85 14.99 10.28
C LEU A 80 -4.47 16.14 9.33
N PHE A 81 -3.21 16.58 9.37
CA PHE A 81 -2.70 17.61 8.48
C PHE A 81 -2.82 17.18 7.01
N GLN A 82 -2.42 15.96 6.69
CA GLN A 82 -2.59 15.41 5.34
C GLN A 82 -4.06 15.30 4.93
N THR A 83 -4.94 14.99 5.87
CA THR A 83 -6.37 14.96 5.57
C THR A 83 -6.91 16.37 5.31
N LEU A 84 -6.45 17.37 6.06
CA LEU A 84 -6.84 18.76 5.89
C LEU A 84 -6.26 19.39 4.61
N SER A 85 -5.08 18.94 4.13
CA SER A 85 -4.51 19.46 2.88
C SER A 85 -5.39 19.18 1.67
N PHE A 86 -6.24 18.13 1.71
CA PHE A 86 -7.25 17.89 0.67
C PHE A 86 -8.27 19.02 0.51
N SER A 87 -8.35 19.96 1.45
CA SER A 87 -9.18 21.17 1.29
C SER A 87 -8.73 22.09 0.14
N SER A 88 -7.56 21.84 -0.45
CA SER A 88 -7.09 22.53 -1.63
C SER A 88 -6.84 21.55 -2.77
N SER A 89 -7.41 21.82 -3.94
CA SER A 89 -7.27 20.97 -5.12
C SER A 89 -5.81 20.77 -5.53
N SER A 90 -5.00 21.82 -5.47
CA SER A 90 -3.56 21.74 -5.77
C SER A 90 -2.79 20.79 -4.84
N PHE A 91 -3.23 20.65 -3.59
CA PHE A 91 -2.63 19.71 -2.64
C PHE A 91 -3.12 18.27 -2.84
N ILE A 92 -4.26 18.07 -3.52
CA ILE A 92 -4.70 16.73 -3.94
C ILE A 92 -3.81 16.23 -5.09
N GLU A 93 -3.53 17.07 -6.08
CA GLU A 93 -2.62 16.73 -7.19
C GLU A 93 -1.20 16.48 -6.67
N GLU A 94 -0.73 17.33 -5.75
CA GLU A 94 0.61 17.24 -5.17
C GLU A 94 0.67 16.43 -3.86
N GLU A 95 -0.28 15.52 -3.62
CA GLU A 95 -0.36 14.71 -2.39
C GLU A 95 0.94 13.95 -2.11
N HIS A 96 1.58 13.47 -3.18
CA HIS A 96 2.86 12.75 -3.11
C HIS A 96 3.94 13.55 -2.35
N GLN A 97 3.96 14.89 -2.46
CA GLN A 97 4.91 15.74 -1.73
C GLN A 97 4.76 15.58 -0.22
N THR A 98 3.52 15.55 0.30
CA THR A 98 3.27 15.31 1.73
C THR A 98 3.92 13.99 2.14
N TRP A 99 3.61 12.90 1.43
CA TRP A 99 4.12 11.59 1.78
C TRP A 99 5.64 11.51 1.71
N TYR A 100 6.26 12.15 0.71
CA TYR A 100 7.71 12.21 0.58
C TYR A 100 8.37 12.99 1.72
N TYR A 101 7.90 14.19 2.04
CA TYR A 101 8.52 15.03 3.07
C TYR A 101 8.27 14.48 4.47
N PHE A 102 7.02 14.17 4.81
CA PHE A 102 6.70 13.64 6.13
C PHE A 102 7.23 12.21 6.30
N GLY A 103 7.17 11.34 5.28
CA GLY A 103 7.75 10.00 5.32
C GLY A 103 9.27 10.03 5.56
N SER A 104 9.99 10.87 4.83
CA SER A 104 11.44 11.06 5.03
C SER A 104 11.75 11.64 6.41
N THR A 105 10.95 12.61 6.89
CA THR A 105 11.09 13.20 8.22
C THR A 105 10.86 12.18 9.32
N LEU A 106 9.90 11.28 9.14
CA LEU A 106 9.61 10.19 10.08
C LEU A 106 10.75 9.17 10.14
N LEU A 107 11.36 8.82 9.01
CA LEU A 107 12.54 7.95 8.96
C LEU A 107 13.75 8.59 9.62
N LEU A 108 13.98 9.88 9.34
CA LEU A 108 15.04 10.66 10.00
C LEU A 108 14.79 10.75 11.51
N GLY A 109 13.55 11.01 11.92
CA GLY A 109 13.15 11.04 13.33
C GLY A 109 13.35 9.70 14.03
N ALA A 110 13.04 8.59 13.37
CA ALA A 110 13.29 7.23 13.88
C ALA A 110 14.80 6.99 14.05
N PHE A 111 15.62 7.35 13.07
CA PHE A 111 17.08 7.31 13.17
C PHE A 111 17.60 8.15 14.36
N LEU A 112 17.18 9.42 14.46
CA LEU A 112 17.60 10.33 15.52
C LEU A 112 17.14 9.88 16.91
N CYS A 113 15.98 9.23 17.03
CA CYS A 113 15.47 8.67 18.28
C CYS A 113 16.21 7.40 18.70
N SER A 114 16.98 6.81 17.78
CA SER A 114 17.72 5.58 17.98
C SER A 114 19.16 5.82 18.47
N ARG A 115 19.41 6.87 19.28
CA ARG A 115 20.76 7.34 19.65
C ARG A 115 21.69 6.29 20.29
N LYS A 116 21.14 5.25 20.92
CA LYS A 116 21.90 4.14 21.55
C LYS A 116 22.11 2.93 20.61
N ILE A 117 22.15 3.16 19.30
CA ILE A 117 22.37 2.12 18.29
C ILE A 117 23.87 1.90 18.03
N SER A 118 24.27 0.64 17.83
CA SER A 118 25.60 0.24 17.34
C SER A 118 25.95 0.91 16.01
N THR A 119 27.24 1.04 15.70
CA THR A 119 27.72 1.61 14.43
C THR A 119 27.08 0.97 13.21
N VAL A 120 26.89 -0.36 13.25
CA VAL A 120 26.23 -1.14 12.19
C VAL A 120 24.83 -0.62 11.90
N HIS A 121 23.93 -0.48 12.89
CA HIS A 121 22.58 -0.01 12.54
C HIS A 121 22.53 1.48 12.18
N LYS A 122 23.52 2.30 12.55
CA LYS A 122 23.60 3.68 12.02
C LYS A 122 23.84 3.65 10.51
N VAL A 123 24.76 2.81 10.04
CA VAL A 123 25.02 2.62 8.60
C VAL A 123 23.77 2.11 7.89
N GLU A 124 23.05 1.15 8.48
CA GLU A 124 21.79 0.65 7.92
C GLU A 124 20.72 1.75 7.79
N TRP A 125 20.59 2.64 8.79
CA TRP A 125 19.65 3.76 8.73
C TRP A 125 20.04 4.80 7.68
N ILE A 126 21.31 5.16 7.60
CA ILE A 126 21.82 6.06 6.55
C ILE A 126 21.51 5.46 5.19
N PHE A 127 21.78 4.17 5.01
CA PHE A 127 21.47 3.45 3.78
C PHE A 127 19.97 3.49 3.44
N ILE A 128 19.07 3.24 4.40
CA ILE A 128 17.61 3.35 4.19
C ILE A 128 17.22 4.77 3.79
N ILE A 129 17.75 5.80 4.46
CA ILE A 129 17.43 7.20 4.12
C ILE A 129 17.92 7.54 2.71
N SER A 130 19.14 7.13 2.34
CA SER A 130 19.66 7.29 0.98
C SER A 130 18.82 6.56 -0.06
N LEU A 131 18.35 5.35 0.24
CA LEU A 131 17.45 4.61 -0.63
C LEU A 131 16.11 5.33 -0.86
N ASN A 132 15.57 6.03 0.14
CA ASN A 132 14.33 6.80 -0.05
C ASN A 132 14.52 7.96 -1.04
N ILE A 133 15.71 8.56 -1.06
CA ILE A 133 16.06 9.59 -2.06
C ILE A 133 16.09 8.96 -3.45
N PHE A 134 16.70 7.79 -3.59
CA PHE A 134 16.72 7.03 -4.84
C PHE A 134 15.29 6.66 -5.30
N CYS A 135 14.47 6.07 -4.43
CA CYS A 135 13.10 5.68 -4.76
C CYS A 135 12.24 6.88 -5.22
N ARG A 136 12.42 8.06 -4.60
CA ARG A 136 11.73 9.29 -5.01
C ARG A 136 12.14 9.76 -6.41
N ARG A 137 13.39 9.54 -6.79
CA ARG A 137 13.93 9.92 -8.10
C ARG A 137 13.68 8.87 -9.17
N LEU A 138 13.30 7.65 -8.76
CA LEU A 138 13.01 6.56 -9.66
C LEU A 138 11.80 6.86 -10.55
N ASN A 139 10.72 7.37 -9.93
CA ASN A 139 9.57 7.90 -10.65
C ASN A 139 9.20 9.26 -10.05
N GLN A 140 9.22 10.31 -10.86
CA GLN A 140 8.71 11.62 -10.46
C GLN A 140 7.19 11.62 -10.61
N THR A 141 6.49 11.88 -9.51
CA THR A 141 5.04 12.04 -9.49
C THR A 141 4.67 13.52 -9.40
N GLY A 142 3.49 13.88 -9.90
CA GLY A 142 2.99 15.25 -9.92
C GLY A 142 3.13 15.96 -11.26
N ASP A 143 2.44 17.09 -11.39
CA ASP A 143 2.32 17.81 -12.66
C ASP A 143 3.38 18.90 -12.81
N LYS A 144 3.87 19.46 -11.69
CA LYS A 144 4.82 20.61 -11.69
C LYS A 144 6.15 20.35 -12.38
N TRP A 145 6.58 19.08 -12.45
CA TRP A 145 7.89 18.69 -12.96
C TRP A 145 7.81 17.59 -14.02
N ILE A 146 6.64 17.38 -14.63
CA ILE A 146 6.41 16.29 -15.59
C ILE A 146 7.31 16.37 -16.83
N ASN A 147 7.81 17.55 -17.17
CA ASN A 147 8.69 17.77 -18.32
C ASN A 147 10.17 17.41 -18.03
N ILE A 148 10.54 17.16 -16.77
CA ILE A 148 11.92 16.84 -16.40
C ILE A 148 12.04 15.31 -16.36
N PRO A 149 12.94 14.70 -17.15
CA PRO A 149 13.08 13.26 -17.15
C PRO A 149 13.55 12.76 -15.77
N ASP A 150 12.95 11.67 -15.33
CA ASP A 150 13.37 10.97 -14.11
C ASP A 150 14.33 9.79 -14.42
N ILE A 151 14.70 9.03 -13.38
CA ILE A 151 15.59 7.88 -13.56
C ILE A 151 14.87 6.79 -14.38
N GLY A 152 13.56 6.59 -14.20
CA GLY A 152 12.76 5.66 -14.98
C GLY A 152 12.75 6.01 -16.47
N ASP A 153 12.53 7.28 -16.81
CA ASP A 153 12.60 7.79 -18.18
C ASP A 153 13.97 7.55 -18.80
N TRP A 154 15.04 7.85 -18.05
CA TRP A 154 16.41 7.59 -18.49
C TRP A 154 16.67 6.10 -18.73
N LEU A 155 16.18 5.21 -17.86
CA LEU A 155 16.28 3.75 -18.02
C LEU A 155 15.46 3.21 -19.20
N ASN A 156 14.38 3.90 -19.57
CA ASN A 156 13.50 3.48 -20.66
C ASN A 156 14.10 3.74 -22.05
N LEU A 157 15.12 4.61 -22.16
CA LEU A 157 15.85 4.86 -23.41
C LEU A 157 16.51 3.58 -23.93
N GLU A 158 16.50 3.38 -25.25
CA GLU A 158 17.04 2.16 -25.89
C GLU A 158 18.51 1.92 -25.54
N GLU A 159 19.31 2.98 -25.49
CA GLU A 159 20.73 2.94 -25.14
C GLU A 159 20.99 2.45 -23.70
N ASN A 160 20.03 2.65 -22.80
CA ASN A 160 20.18 2.39 -21.36
C ASN A 160 19.50 1.09 -20.89
N LYS A 161 19.00 0.27 -21.82
CA LYS A 161 18.29 -0.99 -21.48
C LYS A 161 19.13 -1.97 -20.67
N ILE A 162 20.46 -1.93 -20.81
CA ILE A 162 21.37 -2.73 -19.99
C ILE A 162 21.27 -2.30 -18.52
N TYR A 163 21.22 -1.01 -18.22
CA TYR A 163 21.08 -0.51 -16.84
C TYR A 163 19.70 -0.84 -16.26
N GLU A 164 18.64 -0.80 -17.08
CA GLU A 164 17.30 -1.24 -16.66
C GLU A 164 17.30 -2.73 -16.29
N ALA A 165 17.97 -3.57 -17.09
CA ALA A 165 18.14 -4.99 -16.82
C ALA A 165 18.93 -5.25 -15.53
N LEU A 166 19.99 -4.49 -15.27
CA LEU A 166 20.79 -4.60 -14.04
C LEU A 166 19.97 -4.24 -12.79
N ILE A 167 19.21 -3.13 -12.81
CA ILE A 167 18.36 -2.72 -11.69
C ILE A 167 17.23 -3.73 -11.45
N CYS A 168 16.59 -4.19 -12.53
CA CYS A 168 15.56 -5.23 -12.46
C CYS A 168 16.11 -6.51 -11.86
N GLY A 169 17.23 -7.03 -12.39
CA GLY A 169 17.89 -8.24 -11.91
C GLY A 169 18.33 -8.12 -10.45
N PHE A 170 18.86 -6.97 -10.04
CA PHE A 170 19.21 -6.68 -8.65
C PHE A 170 17.97 -6.68 -7.74
N GLY A 171 16.85 -6.10 -8.18
CA GLY A 171 15.58 -6.13 -7.45
C GLY A 171 15.04 -7.54 -7.25
N ILE A 172 15.05 -8.35 -8.31
CA ILE A 172 14.64 -9.76 -8.24
C ILE A 172 15.55 -10.54 -7.28
N LEU A 173 16.87 -10.37 -7.40
CA LEU A 173 17.85 -11.03 -6.52
C LEU A 173 17.61 -10.66 -5.05
N LEU A 174 17.45 -9.37 -4.75
CA LEU A 174 17.16 -8.89 -3.40
C LEU A 174 15.86 -9.50 -2.86
N LEU A 175 14.80 -9.53 -3.66
CA LEU A 175 13.53 -10.12 -3.23
C LEU A 175 13.68 -11.61 -2.92
N THR A 176 14.39 -12.35 -3.76
CA THR A 176 14.65 -13.78 -3.55
C THR A 176 15.44 -14.03 -2.28
N ILE A 177 16.43 -13.19 -1.96
CA ILE A 177 17.18 -13.25 -0.69
C ILE A 177 16.26 -12.94 0.51
N ILE A 178 15.42 -11.90 0.41
CA ILE A 178 14.50 -11.48 1.49
C ILE A 178 13.43 -12.52 1.80
N CYS A 179 12.95 -13.22 0.77
CA CYS A 179 11.94 -14.26 0.85
C CYS A 179 12.53 -15.66 1.05
N PHE A 180 13.86 -15.79 1.06
CA PHE A 180 14.54 -17.06 1.28
C PHE A 180 14.20 -17.63 2.66
N GLN A 181 13.76 -18.89 2.69
CA GLN A 181 13.40 -19.60 3.91
C GLN A 181 14.21 -20.90 3.98
N LYS A 182 15.23 -20.92 4.86
CA LYS A 182 16.18 -22.02 4.98
C LYS A 182 15.51 -23.40 5.19
N ASP A 183 14.41 -23.43 5.94
CA ASP A 183 13.71 -24.67 6.29
C ASP A 183 12.72 -25.15 5.21
N GLN A 184 12.65 -24.47 4.05
CA GLN A 184 11.61 -24.70 3.04
C GLN A 184 12.18 -24.81 1.62
N GLN A 185 12.87 -25.91 1.37
CA GLN A 185 13.56 -26.17 0.09
C GLN A 185 12.63 -26.01 -1.13
N ILE A 186 11.42 -26.57 -1.10
CA ILE A 186 10.48 -26.47 -2.24
C ILE A 186 10.09 -25.01 -2.50
N GLN A 187 9.80 -24.23 -1.46
CA GLN A 187 9.45 -22.81 -1.62
C GLN A 187 10.63 -22.02 -2.18
N THR A 188 11.86 -22.30 -1.72
CA THR A 188 13.05 -21.63 -2.26
C THR A 188 13.31 -21.99 -3.73
N VAL A 189 13.09 -23.24 -4.13
CA VAL A 189 13.21 -23.65 -5.54
C VAL A 189 12.16 -22.94 -6.40
N LEU A 190 10.90 -22.88 -5.94
CA LEU A 190 9.84 -22.16 -6.65
C LEU A 190 10.13 -20.66 -6.77
N GLN A 191 10.72 -20.03 -5.74
CA GLN A 191 11.13 -18.63 -5.79
C GLN A 191 12.24 -18.39 -6.82
N ILE A 192 13.25 -19.27 -6.88
CA ILE A 192 14.34 -19.18 -7.85
C ILE A 192 13.81 -19.38 -9.28
N LEU A 193 12.98 -20.39 -9.50
CA LEU A 193 12.35 -20.64 -10.81
C LEU A 193 11.47 -19.46 -11.24
N CYS A 194 10.67 -18.91 -10.32
CA CYS A 194 9.86 -17.72 -10.57
C CYS A 194 10.73 -16.50 -10.90
N SER A 195 11.88 -16.33 -10.23
CA SER A 195 12.83 -15.25 -10.48
C SER A 195 13.40 -15.32 -11.89
N LEU A 196 13.84 -16.50 -12.30
CA LEU A 196 14.37 -16.75 -13.65
C LEU A 196 13.30 -16.52 -14.72
N ALA A 197 12.07 -16.96 -14.46
CA ALA A 197 10.93 -16.76 -15.34
C ALA A 197 10.59 -15.27 -15.51
N VAL A 198 10.51 -14.50 -14.43
CA VAL A 198 10.26 -13.05 -14.50
C VAL A 198 11.40 -12.33 -15.23
N LEU A 199 12.66 -12.71 -14.97
CA LEU A 199 13.80 -12.11 -15.65
C LEU A 199 13.78 -12.38 -17.16
N ASN A 200 13.54 -13.63 -17.59
CA ASN A 200 13.46 -13.98 -19.00
C ASN A 200 12.23 -13.37 -19.70
N TYR A 201 11.13 -13.16 -18.97
CA TYR A 201 9.98 -12.42 -19.50
C TYR A 201 10.34 -10.97 -19.83
N ARG A 202 11.10 -10.29 -18.96
CA ARG A 202 11.46 -8.87 -19.13
C ARG A 202 12.63 -8.67 -20.09
N PHE A 203 13.63 -9.52 -20.01
CA PHE A 203 14.85 -9.47 -20.80
C PHE A 203 15.11 -10.87 -21.34
N PRO A 204 14.58 -11.21 -22.53
CA PRO A 204 14.71 -12.55 -23.09
C PRO A 204 16.19 -12.89 -23.34
N PHE A 205 16.74 -13.78 -22.53
CA PHE A 205 18.13 -14.27 -22.64
C PHE A 205 18.19 -15.78 -22.88
N LEU A 206 17.09 -16.50 -22.61
CA LEU A 206 16.93 -17.92 -22.91
C LEU A 206 16.25 -18.07 -24.28
N GLU A 207 17.05 -18.20 -25.34
CA GLU A 207 16.57 -18.29 -26.73
C GLU A 207 15.48 -19.37 -26.94
N PHE A 208 15.56 -20.47 -26.20
CA PHE A 208 14.62 -21.59 -26.29
C PHE A 208 13.27 -21.36 -25.58
N ILE A 209 13.18 -20.34 -24.70
CA ILE A 209 12.00 -20.10 -23.88
C ILE A 209 11.40 -18.75 -24.25
N SER A 210 10.25 -18.77 -24.92
CA SER A 210 9.54 -17.55 -25.26
C SER A 210 9.13 -16.75 -24.00
N PRO A 211 9.02 -15.42 -24.08
CA PRO A 211 8.56 -14.59 -22.97
C PRO A 211 7.18 -15.04 -22.45
N LYS A 212 6.32 -15.54 -23.34
CA LYS A 212 5.00 -16.07 -23.02
C LYS A 212 5.07 -17.30 -22.12
N ILE A 213 5.92 -18.28 -22.46
CA ILE A 213 6.15 -19.46 -21.61
C ILE A 213 6.70 -19.04 -20.25
N SER A 214 7.58 -18.02 -20.24
CA SER A 214 8.14 -17.48 -19.01
C SER A 214 7.06 -16.92 -18.09
N VAL A 215 6.11 -16.12 -18.62
CA VAL A 215 4.97 -15.61 -17.83
C VAL A 215 4.12 -16.74 -17.26
N TYR A 216 3.75 -17.76 -18.04
CA TYR A 216 2.97 -18.89 -17.54
C TYR A 216 3.72 -19.71 -16.48
N SER A 217 5.03 -19.89 -16.64
CA SER A 217 5.86 -20.57 -15.64
C SER A 217 5.95 -19.78 -14.33
N ALA A 218 6.00 -18.44 -14.39
CA ALA A 218 5.93 -17.57 -13.21
C ALA A 218 4.57 -17.71 -12.50
N PHE A 219 3.45 -17.66 -13.24
CA PHE A 219 2.12 -17.89 -12.67
C PHE A 219 1.99 -19.26 -12.00
N LEU A 220 2.52 -20.32 -12.63
CA LEU A 220 2.53 -21.65 -12.04
C LEU A 220 3.34 -21.69 -10.75
N CYS A 221 4.54 -21.10 -10.72
CA CYS A 221 5.36 -21.03 -9.51
C CYS A 221 4.64 -20.27 -8.38
N ILE A 222 3.99 -19.15 -8.70
CA ILE A 222 3.19 -18.36 -7.75
C ILE A 222 2.01 -19.18 -7.21
N ALA A 223 1.27 -19.88 -8.08
CA ALA A 223 0.17 -20.74 -7.67
C ALA A 223 0.64 -21.87 -6.74
N LEU A 224 1.75 -22.53 -7.07
CA LEU A 224 2.34 -23.58 -6.22
C LEU A 224 2.83 -23.03 -4.88
N MET A 225 3.44 -21.83 -4.86
CA MET A 225 3.82 -21.15 -3.62
C MET A 225 2.61 -20.83 -2.73
N THR A 226 1.51 -20.34 -3.30
CA THR A 226 0.28 -20.06 -2.53
C THR A 226 -0.36 -21.32 -1.96
N PHE A 227 -0.34 -22.44 -2.70
CA PHE A 227 -0.92 -23.72 -2.27
C PHE A 227 -0.24 -24.29 -1.02
N GLN A 228 1.05 -24.01 -0.80
CA GLN A 228 1.76 -24.46 0.40
C GLN A 228 1.27 -23.77 1.69
N ARG A 229 0.49 -22.68 1.60
CA ARG A 229 -0.23 -22.00 2.70
C ARG A 229 0.62 -21.50 3.88
N LYS A 230 1.94 -21.40 3.74
CA LYS A 230 2.83 -20.99 4.86
C LYS A 230 2.98 -19.47 5.01
N SER A 231 3.17 -18.74 3.92
CA SER A 231 3.14 -17.27 3.90
C SER A 231 2.63 -16.79 2.55
N LEU A 232 1.71 -15.81 2.59
CA LEU A 232 1.20 -15.15 1.39
C LEU A 232 2.12 -14.01 0.91
N LEU A 233 3.09 -13.58 1.73
CA LEU A 233 3.97 -12.46 1.38
C LEU A 233 4.82 -12.79 0.16
N SER A 234 5.49 -13.94 0.12
CA SER A 234 6.36 -14.28 -1.02
C SER A 234 5.58 -14.44 -2.32
N PRO A 235 4.53 -15.29 -2.44
CA PRO A 235 3.82 -15.42 -3.72
C PRO A 235 3.22 -14.08 -4.18
N MET A 236 2.69 -13.25 -3.26
CA MET A 236 2.13 -11.97 -3.64
C MET A 236 3.21 -10.98 -4.10
N SER A 237 4.39 -10.99 -3.47
CA SER A 237 5.51 -10.15 -3.91
C SER A 237 5.98 -10.54 -5.31
N PHE A 238 6.11 -11.85 -5.59
CA PHE A 238 6.44 -12.35 -6.93
C PHE A 238 5.35 -12.04 -7.96
N PHE A 239 4.09 -12.03 -7.56
CA PHE A 239 3.01 -11.61 -8.43
C PHE A 239 3.07 -10.11 -8.74
N CYS A 240 3.38 -9.27 -7.75
CA CYS A 240 3.53 -7.83 -7.96
C CYS A 240 4.69 -7.50 -8.91
N ILE A 241 5.87 -8.12 -8.74
CA ILE A 241 7.01 -7.85 -9.65
C ILE A 241 6.75 -8.34 -11.09
N LEU A 242 5.93 -9.38 -11.27
CA LEU A 242 5.53 -9.87 -12.59
C LEU A 242 4.69 -8.81 -13.32
N LEU A 243 3.90 -8.02 -12.58
CA LEU A 243 3.03 -6.97 -13.12
C LEU A 243 3.74 -5.61 -13.26
N HIS A 244 4.70 -5.29 -12.40
CA HIS A 244 5.41 -4.01 -12.40
C HIS A 244 6.33 -3.80 -13.60
N LYS A 245 6.48 -2.54 -14.03
CA LYS A 245 7.56 -2.10 -14.95
C LYS A 245 8.93 -2.55 -14.45
N PRO A 246 9.90 -2.86 -15.32
CA PRO A 246 11.17 -3.48 -14.91
C PRO A 246 11.94 -2.65 -13.87
N HIS A 247 12.04 -1.33 -14.05
CA HIS A 247 12.70 -0.45 -13.09
C HIS A 247 11.97 -0.38 -11.73
N ASN A 248 10.65 -0.58 -11.68
CA ASN A 248 9.87 -0.57 -10.43
C ASN A 248 10.00 -1.83 -9.58
N ILE A 249 10.53 -2.92 -10.13
CA ILE A 249 10.69 -4.19 -9.42
C ILE A 249 11.56 -4.04 -8.16
N ILE A 250 12.55 -3.13 -8.19
CA ILE A 250 13.41 -2.84 -7.03
C ILE A 250 12.64 -2.25 -5.84
N LEU A 251 11.51 -1.61 -6.05
CA LEU A 251 10.75 -0.96 -4.97
C LEU A 251 10.12 -1.97 -4.00
N VAL A 252 9.72 -3.15 -4.50
CA VAL A 252 9.11 -4.22 -3.69
C VAL A 252 10.04 -4.71 -2.57
N PRO A 253 11.28 -5.19 -2.84
CA PRO A 253 12.19 -5.59 -1.77
C PRO A 253 12.61 -4.42 -0.87
N LEU A 254 12.77 -3.21 -1.42
CA LEU A 254 13.12 -2.01 -0.63
C LEU A 254 12.03 -1.63 0.37
N GLU A 255 10.76 -1.77 -0.01
CA GLU A 255 9.61 -1.57 0.88
C GLU A 255 9.66 -2.55 2.06
N ILE A 256 9.86 -3.84 1.76
CA ILE A 256 9.93 -4.89 2.79
C ILE A 256 11.11 -4.64 3.75
N ILE A 257 12.28 -4.26 3.23
CA ILE A 257 13.46 -3.91 4.05
C ILE A 257 13.13 -2.73 4.96
N THR A 258 12.57 -1.66 4.41
CA THR A 258 12.23 -0.43 5.13
C THR A 258 11.26 -0.73 6.27
N LEU A 259 10.18 -1.46 6.01
CA LEU A 259 9.20 -1.88 7.02
C LEU A 259 9.82 -2.73 8.11
N ARG A 260 10.59 -3.77 7.77
CA ARG A 260 11.24 -4.65 8.76
C ARG A 260 12.20 -3.87 9.67
N LYS A 261 12.88 -2.85 9.15
CA LYS A 261 13.77 -1.98 9.92
C LYS A 261 13.00 -1.06 10.86
N ILE A 262 11.90 -0.48 10.38
CA ILE A 262 11.00 0.31 11.23
C ILE A 262 10.41 -0.57 12.35
N TYR A 263 10.02 -1.82 12.07
CA TYR A 263 9.47 -2.70 13.09
C TYR A 263 10.47 -3.03 14.19
N LYS A 264 11.73 -3.29 13.83
CA LYS A 264 12.82 -3.44 14.81
C LYS A 264 12.97 -2.18 15.66
N PHE A 265 12.91 -0.99 15.06
CA PHE A 265 12.92 0.25 15.81
C PHE A 265 11.74 0.37 16.77
N CYS A 266 10.52 0.07 16.32
CA CYS A 266 9.33 0.10 17.15
C CYS A 266 9.47 -0.84 18.36
N ASP A 267 9.99 -2.05 18.18
CA ASP A 267 10.20 -3.01 19.26
C ASP A 267 11.28 -2.58 20.25
N LEU A 268 12.33 -1.89 19.78
CA LEU A 268 13.38 -1.35 20.65
C LEU A 268 12.92 -0.11 21.43
N LYS A 269 12.03 0.69 20.84
CA LYS A 269 11.65 2.00 21.39
C LYS A 269 10.37 1.96 22.22
N PHE A 270 9.45 1.07 21.90
CA PHE A 270 8.13 1.00 22.51
C PHE A 270 7.85 -0.42 23.00
N GLU A 271 7.08 -0.51 24.08
CA GLU A 271 6.73 -1.80 24.68
C GLU A 271 5.27 -2.18 24.42
N GLY A 272 5.05 -3.49 24.33
CA GLY A 272 3.72 -4.10 24.25
C GLY A 272 2.84 -3.51 23.15
N ARG A 273 1.66 -3.02 23.54
CA ARG A 273 0.65 -2.50 22.61
C ARG A 273 1.10 -1.24 21.86
N ASN A 274 1.99 -0.43 22.43
CA ASN A 274 2.44 0.79 21.80
C ASN A 274 3.38 0.51 20.62
N SER A 275 4.28 -0.48 20.72
CA SER A 275 5.09 -0.93 19.58
C SER A 275 4.19 -1.32 18.41
N LEU A 276 3.14 -2.11 18.68
CA LEU A 276 2.21 -2.55 17.66
C LEU A 276 1.49 -1.39 16.97
N ILE A 277 0.93 -0.47 17.75
CA ILE A 277 0.24 0.69 17.19
C ILE A 277 1.20 1.49 16.30
N SER A 278 2.43 1.71 16.77
CA SER A 278 3.47 2.39 16.00
C SER A 278 3.80 1.63 14.71
N LYS A 279 4.01 0.30 14.77
CA LYS A 279 4.22 -0.55 13.57
C LYS A 279 3.08 -0.34 12.58
N THR A 280 1.82 -0.47 13.00
CA THR A 280 0.65 -0.33 12.11
C THR A 280 0.57 1.04 11.44
N VAL A 281 0.82 2.12 12.19
CA VAL A 281 0.77 3.48 11.64
C VAL A 281 1.92 3.69 10.66
N PHE A 282 3.15 3.28 11.02
CA PHE A 282 4.27 3.35 10.09
C PHE A 282 4.03 2.52 8.81
N THR A 283 3.43 1.34 8.92
CA THR A 283 3.06 0.52 7.76
C THR A 283 2.16 1.29 6.82
N PHE A 284 1.12 1.95 7.34
CA PHE A 284 0.21 2.75 6.52
C PHE A 284 0.95 3.89 5.80
N TRP A 285 1.78 4.63 6.54
CA TRP A 285 2.56 5.73 5.99
C TRP A 285 3.56 5.31 4.92
N MET A 286 4.33 4.24 5.18
CA MET A 286 5.29 3.71 4.22
C MET A 286 4.57 3.15 2.99
N SER A 287 3.42 2.49 3.15
CA SER A 287 2.64 2.00 2.01
C SER A 287 2.15 3.12 1.10
N LYS A 288 1.79 4.28 1.65
CA LYS A 288 1.40 5.46 0.87
C LYS A 288 2.59 6.08 0.16
N MET A 289 3.72 6.19 0.84
CA MET A 289 4.95 6.71 0.24
C MET A 289 5.45 5.83 -0.91
N TYR A 290 5.48 4.50 -0.74
CA TYR A 290 5.90 3.56 -1.77
C TYR A 290 4.92 3.46 -2.94
N PHE A 291 3.61 3.64 -2.70
CA PHE A 291 2.63 3.81 -3.77
C PHE A 291 3.01 4.96 -4.72
N PHE A 292 3.42 6.12 -4.19
CA PHE A 292 3.89 7.23 -5.03
C PHE A 292 5.30 6.99 -5.59
N TYR A 293 6.18 6.25 -4.90
CA TYR A 293 7.48 5.86 -5.49
C TYR A 293 7.35 4.98 -6.72
N GLN A 294 6.25 4.25 -6.87
CA GLN A 294 5.97 3.46 -8.08
C GLN A 294 5.51 4.31 -9.28
N GLY A 295 5.38 5.63 -9.13
CA GLY A 295 4.91 6.52 -10.19
C GLY A 295 3.40 6.69 -10.25
N ASN A 296 2.64 6.09 -9.32
CA ASN A 296 1.20 6.31 -9.22
C ASN A 296 0.90 7.72 -8.70
N SER A 297 -0.23 8.30 -9.13
CA SER A 297 -0.76 9.55 -8.56
C SER A 297 -2.27 9.46 -8.36
N ASN A 298 -2.89 10.57 -7.97
CA ASN A 298 -4.35 10.68 -7.92
C ASN A 298 -4.99 10.87 -9.31
N ASN A 299 -4.19 10.92 -10.38
CA ASN A 299 -4.65 11.06 -11.76
C ASN A 299 -4.78 9.68 -12.44
N PHE A 300 -5.89 9.45 -13.13
CA PHE A 300 -6.15 8.24 -13.91
C PHE A 300 -5.08 7.96 -14.97
N ALA A 301 -4.42 8.99 -15.51
CA ALA A 301 -3.37 8.85 -16.51
C ALA A 301 -2.15 8.06 -16.01
N THR A 302 -1.95 7.98 -14.68
CA THR A 302 -0.81 7.24 -14.09
C THR A 302 -1.08 5.75 -13.90
N ILE A 303 -2.32 5.30 -14.09
CA ILE A 303 -2.68 3.89 -13.96
C ILE A 303 -2.09 3.09 -15.12
N ASP A 304 -1.15 2.19 -14.82
CA ASP A 304 -0.51 1.34 -15.82
C ASP A 304 -1.44 0.19 -16.25
N VAL A 305 -2.17 0.41 -17.34
CA VAL A 305 -3.09 -0.58 -17.93
C VAL A 305 -2.34 -1.76 -18.57
N ASN A 306 -1.04 -1.61 -18.88
CA ASN A 306 -0.25 -2.69 -19.49
C ASN A 306 -0.13 -3.89 -18.55
N ALA A 307 -0.12 -3.65 -17.24
CA ALA A 307 -0.16 -4.72 -16.23
C ALA A 307 -1.39 -5.63 -16.41
N GLY A 308 -2.50 -5.08 -16.90
CA GLY A 308 -3.74 -5.82 -17.21
C GLY A 308 -3.60 -6.89 -18.28
N PHE A 309 -2.57 -6.81 -19.12
CA PHE A 309 -2.39 -7.69 -20.28
C PHE A 309 -1.28 -8.73 -20.10
N VAL A 310 -0.64 -8.79 -18.92
CA VAL A 310 0.45 -9.74 -18.66
C VAL A 310 -0.04 -11.19 -18.76
N GLY A 311 0.39 -11.91 -19.79
CA GLY A 311 0.05 -13.32 -20.02
C GLY A 311 -1.36 -13.58 -20.58
N VAL A 312 -2.05 -12.53 -21.04
CA VAL A 312 -3.42 -12.62 -21.57
C VAL A 312 -3.40 -12.48 -23.11
N GLU A 313 -3.97 -13.44 -23.84
CA GLU A 313 -4.07 -13.40 -25.31
C GLU A 313 -5.32 -12.71 -25.83
N GLN A 314 -6.43 -12.90 -25.13
CA GLN A 314 -7.73 -12.32 -25.47
C GLN A 314 -8.18 -11.41 -24.33
N PHE A 315 -8.60 -10.20 -24.68
CA PHE A 315 -9.03 -9.22 -23.68
C PHE A 315 -10.15 -9.79 -22.81
N ASN A 316 -9.91 -9.80 -21.50
CA ASN A 316 -10.91 -10.09 -20.48
C ASN A 316 -10.92 -8.95 -19.48
N LEU A 317 -12.01 -8.19 -19.46
CA LEU A 317 -12.18 -6.99 -18.62
C LEU A 317 -11.94 -7.29 -17.13
N ILE A 318 -12.40 -8.45 -16.64
CA ILE A 318 -12.29 -8.82 -15.22
C ILE A 318 -10.82 -9.07 -14.88
N LEU A 319 -10.11 -9.87 -15.69
CA LEU A 319 -8.70 -10.17 -15.45
C LEU A 319 -7.82 -8.93 -15.59
N ALA A 320 -8.02 -8.15 -16.65
CA ALA A 320 -7.28 -6.92 -16.88
C ALA A 320 -7.50 -5.92 -15.73
N GLY A 321 -8.75 -5.75 -15.30
CA GLY A 321 -9.08 -4.92 -14.14
C GLY A 321 -8.40 -5.40 -12.85
N LEU A 322 -8.43 -6.71 -12.56
CA LEU A 322 -7.79 -7.27 -11.37
C LEU A 322 -6.27 -7.06 -11.37
N PHE A 323 -5.59 -7.32 -12.48
CA PHE A 323 -4.14 -7.14 -12.58
C PHE A 323 -3.74 -5.67 -12.47
N THR A 324 -4.49 -4.77 -13.11
CA THR A 324 -4.28 -3.32 -12.98
C THR A 324 -4.47 -2.86 -11.53
N ILE A 325 -5.50 -3.36 -10.81
CA ILE A 325 -5.72 -3.06 -9.39
C ILE A 325 -4.55 -3.57 -8.54
N ILE A 326 -4.11 -4.80 -8.76
CA ILE A 326 -2.99 -5.40 -8.01
C ILE A 326 -1.70 -4.63 -8.25
N ASN A 327 -1.42 -4.25 -9.50
CA ASN A 327 -0.25 -3.44 -9.84
C ASN A 327 -0.31 -2.05 -9.19
N THR A 328 -1.46 -1.38 -9.26
CA THR A 328 -1.65 -0.02 -8.73
C THR A 328 -1.55 0.01 -7.20
N PHE A 329 -2.11 -0.99 -6.51
CA PHE A 329 -2.14 -1.04 -5.05
C PHE A 329 -1.14 -2.05 -4.45
N SER A 330 -0.09 -2.40 -5.20
CA SER A 330 0.84 -3.45 -4.80
C SER A 330 1.53 -3.13 -3.47
N SER A 331 1.95 -1.88 -3.26
CA SER A 331 2.61 -1.45 -2.03
C SER A 331 1.69 -1.60 -0.82
N GLN A 332 0.43 -1.18 -0.91
CA GLN A 332 -0.52 -1.37 0.20
C GLN A 332 -0.76 -2.84 0.50
N ILE A 333 -0.86 -3.69 -0.53
CA ILE A 333 -1.02 -5.14 -0.37
C ILE A 333 0.20 -5.75 0.33
N ILE A 334 1.41 -5.47 -0.17
CA ILE A 334 2.67 -5.98 0.38
C ILE A 334 2.84 -5.53 1.84
N SER A 335 2.64 -4.23 2.10
CA SER A 335 2.70 -3.65 3.45
C SER A 335 1.77 -4.36 4.45
N ILE A 336 0.53 -4.66 4.04
CA ILE A 336 -0.44 -5.40 4.88
C ILE A 336 0.05 -6.83 5.15
N LEU A 337 0.59 -7.52 4.15
CA LEU A 337 1.13 -8.88 4.32
C LEU A 337 2.36 -8.89 5.23
N VAL A 338 3.24 -7.88 5.13
CA VAL A 338 4.43 -7.74 5.98
C VAL A 338 4.04 -7.55 7.45
N ILE A 339 3.08 -6.66 7.77
CA ILE A 339 2.61 -6.52 9.15
C ILE A 339 1.86 -7.76 9.64
N PHE A 340 1.09 -8.43 8.78
CA PHE A 340 0.38 -9.65 9.15
C PHE A 340 1.35 -10.77 9.52
N GLU A 341 2.40 -10.97 8.73
CA GLU A 341 3.45 -11.96 9.03
C GLU A 341 4.18 -11.62 10.34
N GLU A 342 4.53 -10.36 10.56
CA GLU A 342 5.19 -9.89 11.79
C GLU A 342 4.33 -10.14 13.04
N LEU A 343 3.04 -9.82 12.97
CA LEU A 343 2.13 -10.00 14.10
C LEU A 343 1.77 -11.47 14.34
N SER A 344 1.73 -12.27 13.29
CA SER A 344 1.47 -13.71 13.40
C SER A 344 2.60 -14.44 14.13
N LYS A 345 3.87 -14.03 13.93
CA LYS A 345 5.03 -14.55 14.68
C LYS A 345 4.93 -14.30 16.18
N GLN A 346 4.23 -13.26 16.60
CA GLN A 346 4.04 -12.94 18.02
C GLN A 346 2.88 -13.71 18.67
N HIS A 347 2.15 -14.57 17.93
CA HIS A 347 1.06 -15.44 18.41
C HIS A 347 -0.03 -14.75 19.27
N LYS A 348 -0.41 -13.51 18.92
CA LYS A 348 -1.38 -12.72 19.69
C LYS A 348 -2.53 -12.24 18.81
N ASP A 349 -3.64 -12.98 18.78
CA ASP A 349 -4.84 -12.62 17.99
C ASP A 349 -5.40 -11.24 18.31
N GLN A 350 -5.26 -10.80 19.57
CA GLN A 350 -5.70 -9.47 20.00
C GLN A 350 -4.92 -8.34 19.31
N PHE A 351 -3.68 -8.61 18.94
CA PHE A 351 -2.78 -7.68 18.26
C PHE A 351 -3.16 -7.53 16.78
N LEU A 352 -3.48 -8.62 16.09
CA LEU A 352 -4.03 -8.58 14.74
C LEU A 352 -5.34 -7.76 14.69
N LYS A 353 -6.27 -8.02 15.61
CA LYS A 353 -7.53 -7.25 15.71
C LYS A 353 -7.28 -5.76 15.95
N SER A 354 -6.27 -5.41 16.73
CA SER A 354 -5.91 -4.01 17.00
C SER A 354 -5.30 -3.33 15.77
N SER A 355 -4.47 -4.04 15.00
CA SER A 355 -3.89 -3.53 13.76
C SER A 355 -4.96 -3.24 12.70
N PHE A 356 -5.86 -4.19 12.45
CA PHE A 356 -7.00 -3.98 11.53
C PHE A 356 -7.86 -2.80 11.94
N LYS A 357 -8.05 -2.63 13.26
CA LYS A 357 -8.81 -1.51 13.80
C LYS A 357 -8.19 -0.17 13.43
N ILE A 358 -6.90 -0.01 13.67
CA ILE A 358 -6.13 1.21 13.36
C ILE A 358 -6.13 1.48 11.86
N GLN A 359 -5.84 0.48 11.02
CA GLN A 359 -5.84 0.64 9.57
C GLN A 359 -7.21 1.10 9.05
N SER A 360 -8.29 0.52 9.57
CA SER A 360 -9.64 0.93 9.22
C SER A 360 -9.90 2.40 9.57
N ILE A 361 -9.40 2.91 10.71
CA ILE A 361 -9.52 4.33 11.06
C ILE A 361 -8.69 5.21 10.11
N LEU A 362 -7.43 4.84 9.87
CA LEU A 362 -6.50 5.57 9.00
C LEU A 362 -6.98 5.67 7.54
N VAL A 363 -7.80 4.72 7.08
CA VAL A 363 -8.41 4.76 5.74
C VAL A 363 -9.76 5.48 5.76
N SER A 364 -10.63 5.17 6.73
CA SER A 364 -12.00 5.69 6.73
C SER A 364 -12.09 7.18 7.05
N ALA A 365 -11.26 7.71 7.96
CA ALA A 365 -11.31 9.13 8.31
C ALA A 365 -10.93 10.05 7.12
N PRO A 366 -9.79 9.84 6.42
CA PRO A 366 -9.46 10.64 5.25
C PRO A 366 -10.46 10.46 4.11
N LEU A 367 -10.95 9.23 3.88
CA LEU A 367 -11.96 8.95 2.85
C LEU A 367 -13.27 9.73 3.11
N THR A 368 -13.75 9.73 4.36
CA THR A 368 -14.99 10.45 4.72
C THR A 368 -14.84 11.94 4.41
N LEU A 369 -13.72 12.53 4.86
CA LEU A 369 -13.47 13.95 4.65
C LEU A 369 -13.29 14.29 3.17
N TYR A 370 -12.55 13.47 2.42
CA TYR A 370 -12.38 13.63 0.98
C TYR A 370 -13.73 13.62 0.24
N LEU A 371 -14.60 12.65 0.53
CA LEU A 371 -15.93 12.57 -0.08
C LEU A 371 -16.81 13.78 0.27
N ILE A 372 -16.71 14.30 1.50
CA ILE A 372 -17.40 15.53 1.90
C ILE A 372 -16.87 16.74 1.12
N LEU A 373 -15.54 16.87 1.01
CA LEU A 373 -14.91 17.95 0.25
C LEU A 373 -15.28 17.90 -1.23
N MET A 374 -15.38 16.71 -1.84
CA MET A 374 -15.86 16.57 -3.22
C MET A 374 -17.28 17.12 -3.43
N ILE A 375 -18.15 17.00 -2.42
CA ILE A 375 -19.49 17.59 -2.47
C ILE A 375 -19.39 19.12 -2.39
N ILE A 376 -18.60 19.65 -1.44
CA ILE A 376 -18.43 21.09 -1.21
C ILE A 376 -17.85 21.77 -2.45
N PHE A 377 -16.81 21.18 -3.03
CA PHE A 377 -16.10 21.71 -4.19
C PHE A 377 -16.65 21.21 -5.52
N LYS A 378 -17.91 20.74 -5.56
CA LYS A 378 -18.52 20.22 -6.79
C LYS A 378 -18.44 21.21 -7.97
N ASN A 379 -18.63 22.49 -7.69
CA ASN A 379 -18.60 23.53 -8.71
C ASN A 379 -17.20 24.15 -8.89
N HIS A 380 -16.21 23.65 -8.14
CA HIS A 380 -14.84 24.07 -8.30
C HIS A 380 -14.23 23.31 -9.48
N ILE A 381 -13.69 24.06 -10.44
CA ILE A 381 -13.25 23.58 -11.75
C ILE A 381 -12.40 22.31 -11.62
N PHE A 382 -11.43 22.31 -10.71
CA PHE A 382 -10.46 21.22 -10.55
C PHE A 382 -10.96 19.83 -10.13
N ILE A 383 -12.19 19.66 -9.60
CA ILE A 383 -12.62 18.32 -9.11
C ILE A 383 -13.27 17.48 -10.22
N TRP A 384 -13.89 18.11 -11.22
CA TRP A 384 -14.70 17.40 -12.22
C TRP A 384 -14.28 17.67 -13.67
N THR A 385 -13.22 18.46 -13.91
CA THR A 385 -12.73 18.77 -15.27
C THR A 385 -11.48 18.01 -15.69
N ASN A 386 -10.97 17.07 -14.89
CA ASN A 386 -9.83 16.22 -15.24
C ASN A 386 -10.28 14.84 -15.72
#